data_AF-A0A2H3JLV0-F1
#
_entry.id   AF-A0A2H3JLV0-F1
#
_cell.length_a   1.000
_cell.length_b   1.000
_cell.length_c   1.000
_cell.angle_alpha   90.00
_cell.angle_beta   90.00
_cell.angle_gamma   90.00
#
_symmetry.space_group_name_H-M   'P 1'
#
loop_
_entity.id
_entity.type
_entity.pdbx_description
1 polymer ?
#
loop_
_entity_poly.entity_id
_entity_poly.type
_entity_poly.pdbx_seq_one_letter_code
_entity_poly.pdbx_strand_id
1 'polypeptide(L)'
;LASQTIEVHTIIKISPILLFSSREYEEHGRHTVLDHYTFNVNKSPESCALQSETGSLFNYSKKPNVSYTLDVSTESIKYTAICCIDKDEELCIFYGHNL
;
A
#
# COMPACT_ATOMS: atom_id res chain seq x y z
N LEU A 1 -2.09 -15.79 0.52
CA LEU A 1 -2.03 -16.63 1.73
C LEU A 1 -0.58 -16.69 2.20
N ALA A 2 -0.35 -16.74 3.50
CA ALA A 2 0.99 -16.87 4.08
C ALA A 2 1.54 -18.28 3.81
N SER A 3 2.74 -18.40 3.26
CA SER A 3 3.35 -19.73 3.01
C SER A 3 3.86 -20.40 4.30
N GLN A 4 4.00 -19.63 5.37
CA GLN A 4 4.48 -20.02 6.70
C GLN A 4 3.92 -19.06 7.75
N THR A 5 4.02 -19.40 9.02
CA THR A 5 3.70 -18.47 10.12
C THR A 5 4.62 -17.24 10.05
N ILE A 6 4.01 -16.07 10.18
CA ILE A 6 4.68 -14.77 10.16
C ILE A 6 4.52 -14.13 11.53
N GLU A 7 5.63 -13.78 12.16
CA GLU A 7 5.63 -13.10 13.45
C GLU A 7 5.18 -11.64 13.32
N VAL A 8 4.62 -11.10 14.39
CA VAL A 8 4.28 -9.68 14.49
C VAL A 8 5.52 -8.80 14.20
N HIS A 9 5.31 -7.66 13.55
CA HIS A 9 6.34 -6.72 13.09
C HIS A 9 7.30 -7.25 12.01
N THR A 10 7.06 -8.43 11.45
CA THR A 10 7.83 -8.91 10.30
C THR A 10 7.54 -8.05 9.06
N ILE A 11 8.59 -7.64 8.36
CA ILE A 11 8.48 -7.00 7.05
C ILE A 11 8.15 -8.09 6.04
N ILE A 12 6.93 -8.03 5.50
CA ILE A 12 6.43 -9.00 4.52
C ILE A 12 6.98 -8.67 3.13
N LYS A 13 6.95 -7.38 2.78
CA LYS A 13 7.39 -6.93 1.47
C LYS A 13 7.76 -5.45 1.47
N ILE A 14 8.70 -5.10 0.60
CA ILE A 14 8.97 -3.73 0.18
C ILE A 14 8.71 -3.68 -1.32
N SER A 15 7.90 -2.73 -1.78
CA SER A 15 7.63 -2.52 -3.21
C SER A 15 7.98 -1.10 -3.60
N PRO A 16 8.55 -0.86 -4.79
CA PRO A 16 8.70 0.50 -5.28
C PRO A 16 7.32 1.14 -5.48
N ILE A 17 7.25 2.46 -5.32
CA ILE A 17 6.09 3.27 -5.70
C ILE A 17 6.48 4.16 -6.87
N LEU A 18 5.49 4.49 -7.70
CA LEU A 18 5.66 5.50 -8.73
C LEU A 18 5.12 6.82 -8.20
N LEU A 19 5.99 7.82 -8.10
CA LEU A 19 5.62 9.16 -7.65
C LEU A 19 5.21 10.00 -8.85
N PHE A 20 4.06 10.64 -8.73
CA PHE A 20 3.57 11.66 -9.65
C PHE A 20 3.53 13.00 -8.93
N SER A 21 3.80 14.07 -9.67
CA SER A 21 3.49 15.40 -9.15
C SER A 21 1.98 15.56 -9.00
N SER A 22 1.51 16.33 -8.01
CA SER A 22 0.07 16.60 -7.86
C SER A 22 -0.54 17.19 -9.12
N ARG A 23 0.21 18.03 -9.83
CA ARG A 23 -0.22 18.62 -11.11
C ARG A 23 -0.42 17.55 -12.19
N GLU A 24 0.56 16.67 -12.39
CA GLU A 24 0.48 15.60 -13.39
C GLU A 24 -0.65 14.61 -13.07
N TYR A 25 -0.84 14.31 -11.80
CA TYR A 25 -1.96 13.47 -11.36
C TYR A 25 -3.31 14.16 -11.57
N GLU A 26 -3.44 15.45 -11.27
CA GLU A 26 -4.68 16.19 -11.50
C GLU A 26 -5.01 16.39 -12.98
N GLU A 27 -4.02 16.74 -13.80
CA GLU A 27 -4.20 17.02 -15.23
C GLU A 27 -4.39 15.73 -16.06
N HIS A 28 -3.81 14.61 -15.63
CA HIS A 28 -3.77 13.37 -16.42
C HIS A 28 -4.11 12.11 -15.60
N GLY A 29 -3.45 11.89 -14.47
CA GLY A 29 -3.53 10.63 -13.72
C GLY A 29 -4.94 10.26 -13.23
N ARG A 30 -5.67 11.22 -12.66
CA ARG A 30 -7.03 11.06 -12.11
C ARG A 30 -8.06 10.64 -13.17
N HIS A 31 -7.79 10.93 -14.45
CA HIS A 31 -8.68 10.58 -15.56
C HIS A 31 -8.45 9.17 -16.10
N THR A 32 -7.54 8.41 -15.47
CA THR A 32 -7.20 7.05 -15.87
C THR A 32 -7.57 6.05 -14.77
N VAL A 33 -7.44 4.76 -15.07
CA VAL A 33 -7.60 3.67 -14.08
C VAL A 33 -6.63 3.79 -12.90
N LEU A 34 -5.57 4.59 -13.02
CA LEU A 34 -4.59 4.84 -11.95
C LEU A 34 -5.23 5.47 -10.72
N ASP A 35 -6.33 6.22 -10.87
CA ASP A 35 -7.05 6.86 -9.77
C ASP A 35 -7.45 5.86 -8.65
N HIS A 36 -7.78 4.63 -9.03
CA HIS A 36 -8.15 3.56 -8.08
C HIS A 36 -6.97 2.96 -7.32
N TYR A 37 -5.74 3.25 -7.75
CA TYR A 37 -4.51 2.65 -7.23
C TYR A 37 -3.54 3.69 -6.65
N THR A 38 -3.92 4.97 -6.66
CA THR A 38 -3.12 6.08 -6.14
C THR A 38 -3.48 6.43 -4.71
N PHE A 39 -2.44 6.71 -3.92
CA PHE A 39 -2.55 7.19 -2.55
C PHE A 39 -2.09 8.66 -2.49
N ASN A 40 -2.87 9.50 -1.81
CA ASN A 40 -2.45 10.85 -1.49
C ASN A 40 -1.43 10.80 -0.34
N VAL A 41 -0.20 11.24 -0.61
CA VAL A 41 0.85 11.27 0.40
C VAL A 41 0.76 12.59 1.15
N ASN A 42 0.03 12.60 2.27
CA ASN A 42 -0.25 13.76 3.14
C ASN A 42 1.00 14.46 3.77
N LYS A 43 2.21 14.27 3.25
CA LYS A 43 3.44 14.92 3.74
C LYS A 43 4.06 15.92 2.76
N SER A 44 3.63 15.93 1.51
CA SER A 44 3.93 17.02 0.56
C SER A 44 2.69 17.29 -0.27
N PRO A 45 2.24 18.55 -0.43
CA PRO A 45 1.07 18.89 -1.27
C PRO A 45 1.27 18.57 -2.76
N GLU A 46 2.43 18.07 -3.14
CA GLU A 46 2.89 17.94 -4.52
C GLU A 46 3.10 16.48 -4.98
N SER A 47 2.75 15.46 -4.19
CA SER A 47 2.97 14.07 -4.62
C SER A 47 1.83 13.09 -4.38
N CYS A 48 1.48 12.38 -5.46
CA CYS A 48 0.63 11.19 -5.43
C CYS A 48 1.51 9.95 -5.67
N ALA A 49 1.23 8.87 -4.94
CA ALA A 49 1.96 7.62 -5.07
C ALA A 49 1.06 6.54 -5.68
N LEU A 50 1.44 6.00 -6.83
CA LEU A 50 0.84 4.80 -7.38
C LEU A 50 1.56 3.58 -6.83
N GLN A 51 0.79 2.64 -6.31
CA GLN A 51 1.30 1.38 -5.80
C GLN A 51 1.63 0.44 -6.98
N SER A 52 2.88 -0.03 -7.05
CA SER A 52 3.29 -1.04 -8.04
C SER A 52 2.52 -2.36 -7.85
N GLU A 53 2.48 -3.18 -8.91
CA GLU A 53 1.63 -4.35 -9.18
C GLU A 53 1.39 -5.34 -8.03
N THR A 54 2.19 -5.32 -6.96
CA THR A 54 2.01 -6.23 -5.82
C THR A 54 1.13 -5.68 -4.70
N GLY A 55 0.98 -4.37 -4.56
CA GLY A 55 0.14 -3.86 -3.46
C GLY A 55 -1.35 -4.13 -3.64
N SER A 56 -1.76 -4.34 -4.89
CA SER A 56 -3.10 -4.82 -5.28
C SER A 56 -3.33 -6.31 -4.98
N LEU A 57 -2.35 -7.05 -4.44
CA LEU A 57 -2.50 -8.47 -4.08
C LEU A 57 -3.08 -8.68 -2.67
N PHE A 58 -3.06 -7.65 -1.82
CA PHE A 58 -3.62 -7.77 -0.48
C PHE A 58 -5.11 -7.47 -0.53
N ASN A 59 -5.93 -8.37 0.01
CA ASN A 59 -7.37 -8.14 0.06
C ASN A 59 -7.74 -7.13 1.15
N TYR A 60 -8.91 -6.51 0.99
CA TYR A 60 -9.46 -5.61 1.99
C TYR A 60 -10.02 -6.37 3.18
N SER A 61 -9.72 -5.91 4.40
CA SER A 61 -10.44 -6.31 5.61
C SER A 61 -10.59 -5.15 6.58
N LYS A 62 -11.73 -5.11 7.28
CA LYS A 62 -11.95 -4.22 8.44
C LYS A 62 -11.14 -4.65 9.67
N LYS A 63 -10.61 -5.88 9.67
CA LYS A 63 -9.68 -6.42 10.65
C LYS A 63 -8.39 -6.81 9.91
N PRO A 64 -7.55 -5.83 9.54
CA PRO A 64 -6.32 -6.12 8.83
C PRO A 64 -5.34 -6.87 9.74
N ASN A 65 -4.50 -7.71 9.15
CA ASN A 65 -3.34 -8.32 9.81
C ASN A 65 -2.01 -7.78 9.22
N VAL A 66 -2.09 -6.93 8.19
CA VAL A 66 -0.97 -6.22 7.58
C VAL A 66 -1.21 -4.72 7.58
N SER A 67 -0.19 -3.96 7.95
CA SER A 67 -0.13 -2.50 7.76
C SER A 67 0.84 -2.15 6.65
N TYR A 68 0.67 -0.97 6.04
CA TYR A 68 1.63 -0.43 5.09
C TYR A 68 2.14 0.95 5.53
N THR A 69 3.35 1.28 5.13
CA THR A 69 3.96 2.59 5.36
C THR A 69 4.66 3.03 4.08
N LEU A 70 4.35 4.25 3.61
CA LEU A 70 5.07 4.86 2.50
C LEU A 70 6.33 5.56 3.01
N ASP A 71 7.44 5.27 2.35
CA ASP A 71 8.72 5.94 2.53
C ASP A 71 9.07 6.69 1.26
N VAL A 72 8.91 8.01 1.30
CA VAL A 72 9.19 8.91 0.18
C VAL A 72 10.69 9.01 -0.09
N SER A 73 11.53 8.81 0.93
CA SER A 73 12.99 8.92 0.77
C SER A 73 13.58 7.77 -0.05
N THR A 74 12.95 6.60 0.03
CA THR A 74 13.34 5.40 -0.71
C THR A 74 12.37 5.06 -1.84
N GLU A 75 11.39 5.94 -2.09
CA GLU A 75 10.30 5.76 -3.06
C GLU A 75 9.71 4.34 -2.98
N SER A 76 9.40 3.90 -1.76
CA SER A 76 8.93 2.55 -1.50
C SER A 76 7.76 2.50 -0.53
N ILE A 77 6.98 1.43 -0.62
CA ILE A 77 5.96 1.05 0.33
C ILE A 77 6.37 -0.24 1.04
N LYS A 78 6.34 -0.20 2.37
CA LYS A 78 6.69 -1.33 3.23
C LYS A 78 5.45 -1.92 3.87
N TYR A 79 5.25 -3.22 3.71
CA TYR A 79 4.17 -3.99 4.35
C TYR A 79 4.71 -4.72 5.56
N THR A 80 4.07 -4.50 6.71
CA THR A 80 4.51 -5.03 8.01
C THR A 80 3.34 -5.75 8.68
N ALA A 81 3.57 -6.98 9.15
CA ALA A 81 2.59 -7.71 9.94
C ALA A 81 2.31 -6.97 11.26
N ILE A 82 1.03 -6.79 11.59
CA ILE A 82 0.61 -6.11 12.84
C ILE A 82 0.12 -7.09 13.91
N CYS A 83 0.02 -8.37 13.55
CA CYS A 83 -0.19 -9.49 14.46
C CYS A 83 0.56 -10.71 13.92
N CYS A 84 0.61 -11.81 14.69
CA CYS A 84 1.03 -13.09 14.14
C CYS A 84 0.01 -13.53 13.07
N ILE A 85 0.51 -14.06 11.95
CA ILE A 85 -0.29 -14.55 10.83
C ILE A 85 0.04 -16.01 10.67
N ASP A 86 -0.94 -16.88 10.76
CA ASP A 86 -0.71 -18.32 10.64
C ASP A 86 -0.43 -18.72 9.20
N LYS A 87 0.23 -19.88 9.03
CA LYS A 87 0.38 -20.48 7.72
C LYS A 87 -1.01 -20.65 7.06
N ASP A 88 -1.07 -20.35 5.77
CA ASP A 88 -2.26 -20.39 4.93
C ASP A 88 -3.32 -19.32 5.28
N GLU A 89 -3.07 -18.43 6.25
CA GLU A 89 -3.93 -17.28 6.52
C GLU A 89 -3.80 -16.22 5.42
N GLU A 90 -4.90 -15.52 5.14
CA GLU A 90 -4.94 -14.46 4.14
C GLU A 90 -4.36 -13.15 4.67
N LEU A 91 -3.52 -12.51 3.86
CA LEU A 91 -2.92 -11.22 4.21
C LEU A 91 -3.86 -10.12 3.74
N CYS A 92 -4.38 -9.35 4.69
CA CYS A 92 -5.37 -8.31 4.46
C CYS A 92 -4.89 -6.96 4.96
N ILE A 93 -5.13 -5.93 4.16
CA ILE A 93 -4.84 -4.53 4.48
C ILE A 93 -6.12 -3.72 4.64
N PHE A 94 -5.99 -2.58 5.31
CA PHE A 94 -7.05 -1.60 5.43
C PHE A 94 -6.76 -0.41 4.52
N TYR A 95 -7.61 -0.18 3.51
CA TYR A 95 -7.44 0.89 2.52
C TYR A 95 -7.79 2.31 3.02
N GLY A 96 -8.22 2.45 4.27
CA GLY A 96 -8.75 3.71 4.80
C GLY A 96 -10.27 3.82 4.68
N HIS A 97 -10.83 4.89 5.27
CA HIS A 97 -12.27 5.22 5.18
C HIS A 97 -12.63 6.04 3.93
N ASN A 98 -11.77 6.08 2.91
CA ASN A 98 -12.04 6.86 1.71
C ASN A 98 -13.00 6.08 0.78
N LEU A 99 -14.28 6.13 1.14
CA LEU A 99 -15.44 5.94 0.26
C LEU A 99 -16.28 7.22 0.31
#